data_AF-A0A1G8YD57-F1
#
_entry.id   AF-A0A1G8YD57-F1
#
_cell.length_a   1.000
_cell.length_b   1.000
_cell.length_c   1.000
_cell.angle_alpha   90.00
_cell.angle_beta   90.00
_cell.angle_gamma   90.00
#
_symmetry.space_group_name_H-M   'P 1'
#
loop_
_entity.id
_entity.type
_entity.pdbx_description
1 polymer ?
#
loop_
_entity_poly.entity_id
_entity_poly.type
_entity_poly.pdbx_seq_one_letter_code
_entity_poly.pdbx_strand_id
1 'polypeptide(L)'
;MATLDWQLRRMDGVTLVELSVRADHATRVCIESHLQPVWPPRECGVPARGWQENSFEGTVPADAPLVVGYATPAPPQEPPVEIATTGGPEESGPTPRRLVRALGDARPPRDVLPATPPPDTNTEPRAATVNRVEQDPGDSTGAAARKRQATPAAAGAETEPTAWFEAVEDRLAETERLAAATDAAEVREAVEAAGGIEEVRALQAQLDVDRQQLQDVRQRAETLADELAAADLPLATLERVV
;
A
#
# COMPACT_ATOMS: atom_id res chain seq x y z
N MET A 1 28.86 10.45 -14.21
CA MET A 1 29.17 9.00 -14.20
C MET A 1 28.67 8.45 -12.87
N ALA A 2 28.06 7.26 -12.85
CA ALA A 2 27.60 6.68 -11.58
C ALA A 2 28.77 6.00 -10.85
N THR A 3 28.89 6.24 -9.55
CA THR A 3 29.85 5.60 -8.64
C THR A 3 29.08 4.80 -7.60
N LEU A 4 29.52 3.57 -7.37
CA LEU A 4 28.96 2.64 -6.38
C LEU A 4 29.90 2.49 -5.19
N ASP A 5 29.33 2.51 -3.99
CA ASP A 5 29.94 2.05 -2.74
C ASP A 5 29.05 0.95 -2.14
N TRP A 6 29.63 -0.01 -1.42
CA TRP A 6 28.87 -1.11 -0.79
C TRP A 6 29.41 -1.52 0.57
N GLN A 7 28.51 -1.97 1.44
CA GLN A 7 28.84 -2.59 2.73
C GLN A 7 28.12 -3.93 2.86
N LEU A 8 28.84 -4.92 3.39
CA LEU A 8 28.34 -6.28 3.63
C LEU A 8 28.42 -6.59 5.12
N ARG A 9 27.32 -7.04 5.72
CA ARG A 9 27.26 -7.44 7.14
C ARG A 9 26.62 -8.82 7.26
N ARG A 10 27.35 -9.80 7.79
CA ARG A 10 26.83 -11.16 8.06
C ARG A 10 26.30 -11.25 9.49
N MET A 11 25.06 -11.66 9.66
CA MET A 11 24.40 -11.88 10.96
C MET A 11 23.47 -13.11 10.82
N ASP A 12 23.55 -14.06 11.76
CA ASP A 12 22.61 -15.20 11.90
C ASP A 12 22.29 -15.99 10.61
N GLY A 13 23.28 -16.18 9.74
CA GLY A 13 23.09 -16.90 8.47
C GLY A 13 22.51 -16.05 7.32
N VAL A 14 22.36 -14.74 7.53
CA VAL A 14 21.91 -13.75 6.55
C VAL A 14 23.01 -12.72 6.32
N THR A 15 23.20 -12.31 5.06
CA THR A 15 24.05 -11.19 4.67
C THR A 15 23.16 -10.01 4.35
N LEU A 16 23.29 -8.93 5.10
CA LEU A 16 22.74 -7.63 4.76
C LEU A 16 23.71 -6.92 3.82
N VAL A 17 23.18 -6.38 2.73
CA VAL A 17 23.89 -5.60 1.72
C VAL A 17 23.33 -4.19 1.73
N GLU A 18 24.19 -3.21 1.91
CA GLU A 18 23.87 -1.79 1.80
C GLU A 18 24.69 -1.21 0.65
N LEU A 19 24.04 -0.44 -0.22
CA LEU A 19 24.64 0.16 -1.41
C LEU A 19 24.40 1.67 -1.39
N SER A 20 25.42 2.45 -1.76
CA SER A 20 25.29 3.88 -1.98
C SER A 20 25.73 4.21 -3.41
N VAL A 21 24.79 4.71 -4.22
CA VAL A 21 25.08 5.16 -5.59
C VAL A 21 25.06 6.67 -5.65
N ARG A 22 26.10 7.28 -6.23
CA ARG A 22 26.19 8.73 -6.50
C ARG A 22 26.38 8.97 -7.99
N ALA A 23 25.84 10.07 -8.51
CA ALA A 23 26.05 10.51 -9.89
C ALA A 23 26.07 12.04 -9.97
N ASP A 24 26.88 12.60 -10.87
CA ASP A 24 27.00 14.07 -11.04
C ASP A 24 25.74 14.74 -11.62
N HIS A 25 24.79 13.93 -12.09
CA HIS A 25 23.53 14.34 -12.71
C HIS A 25 22.47 13.27 -12.47
N ALA A 26 21.19 13.66 -12.57
CA ALA A 26 20.07 12.74 -12.44
C ALA A 26 20.20 11.58 -13.45
N THR A 27 20.41 10.36 -12.95
CA THR A 27 20.78 9.18 -13.76
C THR A 27 19.91 7.99 -13.38
N ARG A 28 19.32 7.31 -14.36
CA ARG A 28 18.64 6.02 -14.13
C ARG A 28 19.67 4.91 -14.04
N VAL A 29 19.50 4.02 -13.07
CA VAL A 29 20.38 2.87 -12.84
C VAL A 29 19.56 1.61 -12.67
N CYS A 30 20.03 0.51 -13.26
CA CYS A 30 19.67 -0.83 -12.84
C CYS A 30 20.85 -1.40 -12.04
N ILE A 31 20.56 -1.98 -10.89
CA ILE A 31 21.54 -2.62 -10.01
C ILE A 31 21.20 -4.11 -9.97
N GLU A 32 22.13 -4.98 -10.35
CA GLU A 32 21.91 -6.43 -10.41
C GLU A 32 22.74 -7.14 -9.34
N SER A 33 22.12 -8.02 -8.55
CA SER A 33 22.80 -8.75 -7.47
C SER A 33 23.44 -10.07 -7.95
N HIS A 34 24.72 -10.23 -7.64
CA HIS A 34 25.44 -11.51 -7.78
C HIS A 34 25.07 -12.49 -6.66
N LEU A 35 24.58 -11.97 -5.53
CA LEU A 35 24.12 -12.76 -4.38
C LEU A 35 22.64 -13.12 -4.55
N GLN A 36 22.33 -14.42 -4.53
CA GLN A 36 20.97 -14.93 -4.73
C GLN A 36 20.60 -16.02 -3.70
N PRO A 37 19.32 -16.11 -3.28
CA PRO A 37 18.21 -15.21 -3.63
C PRO A 37 18.35 -13.83 -2.98
N VAL A 38 17.80 -12.81 -3.62
CA VAL A 38 17.64 -11.47 -3.04
C VAL A 38 16.36 -11.42 -2.20
N TRP A 39 16.47 -10.91 -0.97
CA TRP A 39 15.36 -10.59 -0.10
C TRP A 39 15.26 -9.07 0.03
N PRO A 40 14.44 -8.41 -0.81
CA PRO A 40 14.28 -6.97 -0.74
C PRO A 40 13.52 -6.58 0.53
N PRO A 41 13.70 -5.34 1.04
CA PRO A 41 12.84 -4.76 2.06
C PRO A 41 11.38 -4.80 1.59
N ARG A 42 10.43 -4.96 2.53
CA ARG A 42 9.01 -5.13 2.23
C ARG A 42 8.14 -4.12 2.95
N GLU A 43 7.19 -3.57 2.22
CA GLU A 43 6.12 -2.70 2.72
C GLU A 43 4.81 -3.51 2.65
N CYS A 44 4.19 -3.80 3.80
CA CYS A 44 3.00 -4.65 3.90
C CYS A 44 3.12 -6.00 3.15
N GLY A 45 4.29 -6.65 3.24
CA GLY A 45 4.57 -7.93 2.58
C GLY A 45 4.98 -7.83 1.10
N VAL A 46 4.76 -6.71 0.43
CA VAL A 46 5.16 -6.46 -0.96
C VAL A 46 6.60 -5.92 -1.00
N PRO A 47 7.47 -6.33 -1.93
CA PRO A 47 8.78 -5.70 -2.12
C PRO A 47 8.69 -4.17 -2.27
N ALA A 48 9.59 -3.44 -1.63
CA ALA A 48 9.66 -1.99 -1.72
C ALA A 48 9.88 -1.54 -3.18
N ARG A 49 9.40 -0.34 -3.51
CA ARG A 49 9.39 0.18 -4.88
C ARG A 49 10.80 0.18 -5.50
N GLY A 50 10.89 -0.34 -6.73
CA GLY A 50 12.13 -0.42 -7.52
C GLY A 50 12.72 -1.83 -7.57
N TRP A 51 12.39 -2.71 -6.62
CA TRP A 51 12.83 -4.09 -6.63
C TRP A 51 12.08 -4.97 -7.64
N GLN A 52 12.84 -5.73 -8.43
CA GLN A 52 12.37 -6.66 -9.46
C GLN A 52 13.21 -7.95 -9.37
N GLU A 53 12.67 -8.99 -8.75
CA GLU A 53 13.38 -10.26 -8.49
C GLU A 53 14.75 -10.08 -7.80
N ASN A 54 15.84 -10.12 -8.56
CA ASN A 54 17.23 -9.98 -8.09
C ASN A 54 17.88 -8.63 -8.46
N SER A 55 17.11 -7.69 -9.02
CA SER A 55 17.57 -6.36 -9.44
C SER A 55 16.79 -5.23 -8.79
N PHE A 56 17.38 -4.04 -8.79
CA PHE A 56 16.75 -2.80 -8.35
C PHE A 56 16.88 -1.72 -9.43
N GLU A 57 15.74 -1.18 -9.86
CA GLU A 57 15.66 -0.01 -10.73
C GLU A 57 15.40 1.26 -9.93
N GLY A 58 16.26 2.27 -10.09
CA GLY A 58 16.13 3.56 -9.43
C GLY A 58 16.63 4.74 -10.26
N THR A 59 16.40 5.94 -9.75
CA THR A 59 17.00 7.17 -10.27
C THR A 59 17.85 7.79 -9.18
N VAL A 60 19.14 7.96 -9.45
CA VAL A 60 20.09 8.66 -8.59
C VAL A 60 19.90 10.15 -8.83
N PRO A 61 19.51 10.96 -7.82
CA PRO A 61 19.44 12.41 -7.98
C PRO A 61 20.85 13.02 -7.98
N ALA A 62 20.99 14.27 -8.45
CA ALA A 62 22.30 14.91 -8.59
C ALA A 62 22.87 15.45 -7.27
N ASP A 63 22.01 15.66 -6.28
CA ASP A 63 22.27 16.35 -5.01
C ASP A 63 22.31 15.40 -3.79
N ALA A 64 21.92 14.13 -3.95
CA ALA A 64 21.92 13.14 -2.87
C ALA A 64 22.30 11.73 -3.38
N PRO A 65 22.94 10.89 -2.55
CA PRO A 65 23.14 9.48 -2.87
C PRO A 65 21.81 8.73 -2.88
N LEU A 66 21.66 7.79 -3.82
CA LEU A 66 20.63 6.77 -3.77
C LEU A 66 21.11 5.62 -2.89
N VAL A 67 20.43 5.37 -1.77
CA VAL A 67 20.74 4.26 -0.85
C VAL A 67 19.79 3.11 -1.14
N VAL A 68 20.36 1.90 -1.28
CA VAL A 68 19.62 0.67 -1.61
C VAL A 68 20.09 -0.43 -0.68
N GLY A 69 19.18 -1.04 0.07
CA GLY A 69 19.48 -2.14 1.00
C GLY A 69 18.70 -3.40 0.67
N TYR A 70 19.30 -4.57 0.86
CA TYR A 70 18.64 -5.88 0.76
C TYR A 70 19.33 -6.92 1.63
N ALA A 71 18.64 -8.04 1.88
CA ALA A 71 19.20 -9.19 2.56
C ALA A 71 19.36 -10.39 1.60
N THR A 72 20.21 -11.35 1.96
CA THR A 72 20.37 -12.60 1.23
C THR A 72 20.90 -13.70 2.15
N PRO A 73 20.45 -14.96 2.06
CA PRO A 73 21.05 -16.06 2.84
C PRO A 73 22.46 -16.42 2.33
N ALA A 74 22.81 -16.03 1.10
CA ALA A 74 24.11 -16.30 0.48
C ALA A 74 25.28 -15.73 1.31
N PRO A 75 26.44 -16.41 1.33
CA PRO A 75 27.66 -15.85 1.94
C PRO A 75 28.10 -14.57 1.21
N PRO A 76 28.78 -13.64 1.87
CA PRO A 76 29.25 -12.40 1.24
C PRO A 76 30.24 -12.69 0.11
N GLN A 77 30.10 -11.96 -1.00
CA GLN A 77 30.92 -12.04 -2.21
C GLN A 77 31.23 -10.62 -2.70
N GLU A 78 32.42 -10.42 -3.27
CA GLU A 78 32.83 -9.16 -3.89
C GLU A 78 33.12 -9.35 -5.39
N PRO A 79 32.62 -8.45 -6.28
CA PRO A 79 31.59 -7.45 -6.00
C PRO A 79 30.24 -8.12 -5.69
N PRO A 80 29.41 -7.54 -4.79
CA PRO A 80 28.08 -8.09 -4.49
C PRO A 80 27.05 -7.76 -5.57
N VAL A 81 27.25 -6.65 -6.29
CA VAL A 81 26.35 -6.13 -7.32
C VAL A 81 27.12 -5.50 -8.50
N GLU A 82 26.46 -5.37 -9.64
CA GLU A 82 26.91 -4.60 -10.81
C GLU A 82 25.89 -3.49 -11.16
N ILE A 83 26.35 -2.32 -11.63
CA ILE A 83 25.46 -1.26 -12.15
C ILE A 83 25.39 -1.35 -13.69
N ALA A 84 24.25 -1.84 -14.19
CA ALA A 84 23.84 -1.63 -15.56
C ALA A 84 23.25 -0.21 -15.71
N THR A 85 24.05 0.73 -16.21
CA THR A 85 23.57 2.09 -16.51
C THR A 85 22.65 2.06 -17.72
N THR A 86 21.34 2.21 -17.51
CA THR A 86 20.38 2.45 -18.59
C THR A 86 20.51 3.92 -19.03
N GLY A 87 21.05 4.13 -20.22
CA GLY A 87 21.56 5.43 -20.66
C GLY A 87 20.49 6.52 -20.78
N GLY A 88 20.58 7.54 -19.93
CA GLY A 88 19.83 8.80 -20.04
C GLY A 88 18.35 8.72 -19.67
N PRO A 89 17.70 9.88 -19.43
CA PRO A 89 16.25 9.92 -19.37
C PRO A 89 15.69 9.64 -20.78
N GLU A 90 15.00 8.50 -20.95
CA GLU A 90 14.09 8.28 -22.07
C GLU A 90 13.21 9.52 -22.24
N GLU A 91 13.26 10.16 -23.42
CA GLU A 91 12.39 11.30 -23.75
C GLU A 91 10.93 10.90 -23.60
N SER A 92 10.29 11.32 -22.49
CA SER A 92 8.85 11.21 -22.21
C SER A 92 8.14 10.08 -22.96
N GLY A 93 8.07 8.91 -22.33
CA GLY A 93 7.40 7.71 -22.83
C GLY A 93 6.07 8.04 -23.56
N PRO A 94 5.78 7.32 -24.66
CA PRO A 94 5.04 7.85 -25.80
C PRO A 94 3.73 8.50 -25.39
N THR A 95 3.71 9.84 -25.46
CA THR A 95 2.53 10.61 -25.04
C THR A 95 1.26 10.11 -25.77
N PRO A 96 0.07 10.16 -25.15
CA PRO A 96 -1.15 9.65 -25.77
C PRO A 96 -1.41 10.20 -27.18
N ARG A 97 -0.99 11.44 -27.44
CA ARG A 97 -1.08 12.11 -28.74
C ARG A 97 -0.12 11.53 -29.81
N ARG A 98 1.00 10.95 -29.39
CA ARG A 98 1.95 10.20 -30.24
C ARG A 98 1.40 8.80 -30.56
N LEU A 99 0.79 8.11 -29.57
CA LEU A 99 0.13 6.81 -29.75
C LEU A 99 -1.08 6.89 -30.69
N VAL A 100 -1.97 7.87 -30.52
CA VAL A 100 -3.12 8.09 -31.42
C VAL A 100 -2.66 8.36 -32.86
N ARG A 101 -1.53 9.06 -33.06
CA ARG A 101 -0.96 9.27 -34.40
C ARG A 101 -0.37 7.99 -34.99
N ALA A 102 0.22 7.12 -34.17
CA ALA A 102 0.81 5.85 -34.60
C ALA A 102 -0.25 4.79 -34.94
N LEU A 103 -1.39 4.78 -34.25
CA LEU A 103 -2.52 3.88 -34.51
C LEU A 103 -3.33 4.26 -35.76
N GLY A 104 -3.26 5.52 -36.19
CA GLY A 104 -4.00 6.03 -37.36
C GLY A 104 -5.50 6.19 -37.13
N ASP A 105 -6.20 6.68 -38.14
CA ASP A 105 -7.66 6.85 -38.11
C ASP A 105 -8.34 5.51 -38.41
N ALA A 106 -8.71 4.77 -37.34
CA ALA A 106 -9.30 3.45 -37.43
C ALA A 106 -10.75 3.51 -37.97
N ARG A 107 -10.89 3.61 -39.30
CA ARG A 107 -12.18 3.46 -39.98
C ARG A 107 -12.52 1.98 -40.15
N PRO A 108 -13.55 1.44 -39.45
CA PRO A 108 -14.01 0.08 -39.72
C PRO A 108 -14.54 -0.03 -41.17
N PRO A 109 -14.48 -1.23 -41.78
CA PRO A 109 -15.07 -1.46 -43.10
C PRO A 109 -16.54 -1.04 -43.14
N ARG A 110 -16.96 -0.45 -44.26
CA ARG A 110 -18.26 0.24 -44.41
C ARG A 110 -19.47 -0.70 -44.24
N ASP A 111 -19.21 -1.98 -44.44
CA ASP A 111 -20.04 -3.17 -44.31
C ASP A 111 -20.26 -3.64 -42.85
N VAL A 112 -19.49 -3.13 -41.88
CA VAL A 112 -19.67 -3.39 -40.44
C VAL A 112 -20.61 -2.36 -39.78
N LEU A 113 -20.90 -1.24 -40.45
CA LEU A 113 -21.84 -0.24 -39.96
C LEU A 113 -23.28 -0.67 -40.28
N PRO A 114 -24.19 -0.77 -39.29
CA PRO A 114 -25.60 -1.00 -39.57
C PRO A 114 -26.14 0.16 -40.42
N ALA A 115 -26.80 -0.16 -41.52
CA ALA A 115 -27.42 0.84 -42.37
C ALA A 115 -28.53 1.56 -41.59
N THR A 116 -28.35 2.86 -41.37
CA THR A 116 -29.37 3.71 -40.74
C THR A 116 -30.65 3.65 -41.60
N PRO A 117 -31.78 3.14 -41.09
CA PRO A 117 -33.04 3.22 -41.82
C PRO A 117 -33.46 4.69 -41.94
N PRO A 118 -34.14 5.08 -43.03
CA PRO A 118 -34.61 6.46 -43.18
C PRO A 118 -35.59 6.82 -42.05
N PRO A 119 -35.64 8.09 -41.61
CA PRO A 119 -36.62 8.51 -40.63
C PRO A 119 -38.03 8.50 -41.24
N ASP A 120 -38.88 7.60 -40.76
CA ASP A 120 -40.31 7.59 -41.12
C ASP A 120 -40.99 8.86 -40.60
N THR A 121 -41.33 9.76 -41.52
CA THR A 121 -42.08 10.98 -41.22
C THR A 121 -43.57 10.65 -41.08
N ASN A 122 -44.07 10.55 -39.84
CA ASN A 122 -45.51 10.60 -39.59
C ASN A 122 -45.89 11.17 -38.20
N THR A 123 -45.93 12.49 -38.08
CA THR A 123 -47.17 13.28 -37.88
C THR A 123 -48.42 12.41 -37.60
N GLU A 124 -49.24 12.57 -36.54
CA GLU A 124 -49.36 13.60 -35.50
C GLU A 124 -50.25 13.08 -34.30
N PRO A 125 -50.79 13.89 -33.35
CA PRO A 125 -51.01 13.43 -31.96
C PRO A 125 -52.45 12.99 -31.64
N ARG A 126 -52.64 12.42 -30.44
CA ARG A 126 -53.94 12.46 -29.75
C ARG A 126 -53.82 12.45 -28.23
N ALA A 127 -54.43 13.44 -27.58
CA ALA A 127 -54.59 13.52 -26.13
C ALA A 127 -55.90 12.85 -25.66
N ALA A 128 -55.86 12.17 -24.51
CA ALA A 128 -56.91 12.06 -23.49
C ALA A 128 -56.35 11.25 -22.29
N THR A 129 -56.13 11.81 -21.10
CA THR A 129 -57.10 12.21 -20.05
C THR A 129 -57.31 11.12 -18.99
N VAL A 130 -56.64 11.32 -17.84
CA VAL A 130 -57.08 11.01 -16.46
C VAL A 130 -57.24 9.55 -16.03
N ASN A 131 -56.42 9.11 -15.06
CA ASN A 131 -56.99 8.90 -13.71
C ASN A 131 -56.02 9.14 -12.55
N ARG A 132 -56.59 9.61 -11.44
CA ARG A 132 -55.95 9.99 -10.17
C ARG A 132 -56.31 8.96 -9.11
N VAL A 133 -55.34 8.51 -8.31
CA VAL A 133 -55.56 8.09 -6.92
C VAL A 133 -54.40 8.65 -6.09
N GLU A 134 -54.74 9.35 -5.01
CA GLU A 134 -53.78 9.94 -4.07
C GLU A 134 -53.39 8.95 -2.95
N GLN A 135 -52.47 9.40 -2.10
CA GLN A 135 -51.90 8.68 -0.96
C GLN A 135 -52.94 8.32 0.10
N ASP A 136 -52.59 7.37 0.98
CA ASP A 136 -52.78 7.60 2.42
C ASP A 136 -51.71 6.86 3.27
N PRO A 137 -51.15 7.47 4.32
CA PRO A 137 -50.24 6.82 5.28
C PRO A 137 -50.85 6.62 6.68
N GLY A 138 -50.31 5.66 7.45
CA GLY A 138 -50.48 5.53 8.91
C GLY A 138 -49.47 4.50 9.44
N ASP A 139 -48.60 4.75 10.42
CA ASP A 139 -48.81 5.25 11.80
C ASP A 139 -49.65 4.27 12.65
N SER A 140 -49.27 3.75 13.83
CA SER A 140 -48.03 3.78 14.65
C SER A 140 -47.76 2.34 15.18
N THR A 141 -46.84 1.97 16.08
CA THR A 141 -45.85 2.61 16.99
C THR A 141 -44.63 1.63 17.08
N GLY A 142 -43.56 1.74 17.89
CA GLY A 142 -43.16 2.56 19.04
C GLY A 142 -42.39 1.72 20.08
N ALA A 143 -41.06 1.87 20.18
CA ALA A 143 -40.26 1.36 21.31
C ALA A 143 -38.94 2.15 21.44
N ALA A 144 -38.78 2.89 22.54
CA ALA A 144 -37.62 3.76 22.75
C ALA A 144 -36.49 3.05 23.50
N ALA A 145 -35.25 3.13 23.01
CA ALA A 145 -34.06 2.91 23.84
C ALA A 145 -32.80 3.65 23.33
N ARG A 146 -32.54 4.83 23.92
CA ARG A 146 -31.21 5.39 24.22
C ARG A 146 -30.27 5.69 23.03
N LYS A 147 -30.23 6.97 22.65
CA LYS A 147 -29.01 7.62 22.16
C LYS A 147 -27.81 7.24 23.05
N ARG A 148 -26.76 6.69 22.46
CA ARG A 148 -25.39 6.82 22.96
C ARG A 148 -24.61 7.69 22.00
N GLN A 149 -24.71 9.01 22.17
CA GLN A 149 -23.67 9.90 21.72
C GLN A 149 -22.46 9.67 22.64
N ALA A 150 -21.60 8.74 22.25
CA ALA A 150 -20.26 8.68 22.82
C ALA A 150 -19.44 9.80 22.16
N THR A 151 -19.28 10.90 22.89
CA THR A 151 -18.09 11.74 22.71
C THR A 151 -16.84 10.86 22.83
N PRO A 152 -15.73 11.17 22.14
CA PRO A 152 -14.46 10.47 22.31
C PRO A 152 -13.87 10.85 23.69
N ALA A 153 -14.44 10.27 24.74
CA ALA A 153 -13.83 10.26 26.05
C ALA A 153 -12.58 9.40 25.93
N ALA A 154 -11.43 9.98 26.28
CA ALA A 154 -10.18 9.25 26.46
C ALA A 154 -10.34 8.26 27.63
N ALA A 155 -10.95 7.12 27.35
CA ALA A 155 -10.96 5.96 28.21
C ALA A 155 -9.66 5.20 27.91
N GLY A 156 -8.59 5.59 28.61
CA GLY A 156 -7.48 4.70 28.85
C GLY A 156 -8.00 3.52 29.67
N ALA A 157 -8.55 2.52 28.98
CA ALA A 157 -8.37 1.17 29.45
C ALA A 157 -6.87 0.94 29.45
N GLU A 158 -6.32 0.54 30.60
CA GLU A 158 -4.99 -0.04 30.70
C GLU A 158 -5.08 -1.45 30.07
N THR A 159 -5.30 -1.47 28.75
CA THR A 159 -5.24 -2.69 27.96
C THR A 159 -3.78 -3.09 27.97
N GLU A 160 -3.46 -4.17 28.69
CA GLU A 160 -2.16 -4.82 28.64
C GLU A 160 -1.70 -4.90 27.17
N PRO A 161 -0.49 -4.43 26.82
CA PRO A 161 -0.09 -4.29 25.42
C PRO A 161 -0.32 -5.55 24.59
N THR A 162 -0.09 -6.73 25.19
CA THR A 162 -0.39 -8.05 24.62
C THR A 162 -1.84 -8.20 24.17
N ALA A 163 -2.82 -7.86 25.02
CA ALA A 163 -4.25 -7.98 24.69
C ALA A 163 -4.69 -6.99 23.60
N TRP A 164 -4.00 -5.85 23.47
CA TRP A 164 -4.20 -4.95 22.33
C TRP A 164 -3.63 -5.55 21.03
N PHE A 165 -2.42 -6.12 21.05
CA PHE A 165 -1.83 -6.80 19.90
C PHE A 165 -2.69 -8.00 19.45
N GLU A 166 -3.12 -8.87 20.37
CA GLU A 166 -4.05 -9.98 20.10
C GLU A 166 -5.32 -9.50 19.38
N ALA A 167 -5.92 -8.39 19.84
CA ALA A 167 -7.10 -7.82 19.20
C ALA A 167 -6.82 -7.24 17.79
N VAL A 168 -5.60 -6.75 17.52
CA VAL A 168 -5.18 -6.32 16.17
C VAL A 168 -4.98 -7.54 15.26
N GLU A 169 -4.38 -8.61 15.77
CA GLU A 169 -4.19 -9.89 15.06
C GLU A 169 -5.53 -10.51 14.67
N ASP A 170 -6.52 -10.55 15.58
CA ASP A 170 -7.89 -11.00 15.29
C ASP A 170 -8.55 -10.19 14.15
N ARG A 171 -8.39 -8.86 14.15
CA ARG A 171 -8.92 -7.98 13.09
C ARG A 171 -8.21 -8.19 11.75
N LEU A 172 -6.92 -8.48 11.76
CA LEU A 172 -6.17 -8.83 10.56
C LEU A 172 -6.66 -10.19 10.00
N ALA A 173 -6.85 -11.19 10.85
CA ALA A 173 -7.36 -12.51 10.46
C ALA A 173 -8.81 -12.46 9.92
N GLU A 174 -9.67 -11.56 10.42
CA GLU A 174 -10.98 -11.27 9.80
C GLU A 174 -10.82 -10.67 8.40
N THR A 175 -9.88 -9.75 8.23
CA THR A 175 -9.62 -9.09 6.95
C THR A 175 -9.06 -10.06 5.91
N GLU A 176 -8.17 -10.97 6.32
CA GLU A 176 -7.65 -12.05 5.46
C GLU A 176 -8.77 -13.02 5.04
N ARG A 177 -9.69 -13.38 5.95
CA ARG A 177 -10.87 -14.19 5.61
C ARG A 177 -11.80 -13.49 4.61
N LEU A 178 -12.04 -12.19 4.77
CA LEU A 178 -12.81 -11.38 3.82
C LEU A 178 -12.11 -11.28 2.45
N ALA A 179 -10.78 -11.15 2.43
CA ALA A 179 -9.98 -11.04 1.21
C ALA A 179 -9.76 -12.38 0.47
N ALA A 180 -9.94 -13.51 1.15
CA ALA A 180 -9.82 -14.85 0.56
C ALA A 180 -10.99 -15.24 -0.34
N ALA A 181 -12.12 -14.53 -0.27
CA ALA A 181 -13.29 -14.77 -1.11
C ALA A 181 -12.99 -14.42 -2.58
N THR A 182 -13.08 -15.41 -3.46
CA THR A 182 -12.70 -15.30 -4.88
C THR A 182 -13.89 -15.05 -5.81
N ASP A 183 -15.09 -15.48 -5.42
CA ASP A 183 -16.30 -15.27 -6.22
C ASP A 183 -17.39 -14.46 -5.50
N ALA A 184 -18.39 -14.02 -6.27
CA ALA A 184 -19.42 -13.12 -5.76
C ALA A 184 -20.36 -13.78 -4.74
N ALA A 185 -20.43 -15.11 -4.65
CA ALA A 185 -21.20 -15.80 -3.62
C ALA A 185 -20.40 -15.84 -2.31
N GLU A 186 -19.13 -16.25 -2.37
CA GLU A 186 -18.19 -16.22 -1.24
C GLU A 186 -18.10 -14.82 -0.62
N VAL A 187 -17.99 -13.76 -1.45
CA VAL A 187 -17.94 -12.37 -0.96
C VAL A 187 -19.22 -11.96 -0.23
N ARG A 188 -20.40 -12.41 -0.68
CA ARG A 188 -21.65 -12.11 0.03
C ARG A 188 -21.74 -12.84 1.36
N GLU A 189 -21.39 -14.13 1.38
CA GLU A 189 -21.36 -14.93 2.60
C GLU A 189 -20.38 -14.36 3.63
N ALA A 190 -19.17 -13.97 3.20
CA ALA A 190 -18.16 -13.36 4.07
C ALA A 190 -18.61 -11.99 4.62
N VAL A 191 -19.25 -11.15 3.79
CA VAL A 191 -19.81 -9.86 4.24
C VAL A 191 -20.99 -10.06 5.20
N GLU A 192 -21.86 -11.05 4.98
CA GLU A 192 -22.94 -11.39 5.93
C GLU A 192 -22.38 -11.95 7.25
N ALA A 193 -21.36 -12.81 7.20
CA ALA A 193 -20.68 -13.36 8.37
C ALA A 193 -20.00 -12.27 9.23
N ALA A 194 -19.45 -11.24 8.58
CA ALA A 194 -18.88 -10.07 9.25
C ALA A 194 -19.94 -9.08 9.81
N GLY A 195 -21.24 -9.36 9.65
CA GLY A 195 -22.33 -8.49 10.13
C GLY A 195 -22.79 -7.41 9.14
N GLY A 196 -22.27 -7.41 7.90
CA GLY A 196 -22.68 -6.54 6.81
C GLY A 196 -21.61 -5.54 6.37
N ILE A 197 -21.86 -4.85 5.25
CA ILE A 197 -20.87 -3.97 4.60
C ILE A 197 -20.45 -2.75 5.44
N GLU A 198 -21.30 -2.28 6.35
CA GLU A 198 -20.96 -1.19 7.27
C GLU A 198 -20.03 -1.66 8.40
N GLU A 199 -20.14 -2.92 8.86
CA GLU A 199 -19.19 -3.52 9.80
C GLU A 199 -17.84 -3.77 9.13
N VAL A 200 -17.82 -4.22 7.86
CA VAL A 200 -16.58 -4.31 7.06
C VAL A 200 -15.93 -2.93 6.87
N ARG A 201 -16.72 -1.86 6.72
CA ARG A 201 -16.21 -0.47 6.67
C ARG A 201 -15.69 -0.01 8.04
N ALA A 202 -16.35 -0.37 9.13
CA ALA A 202 -15.89 -0.07 10.49
C ALA A 202 -14.57 -0.81 10.80
N LEU A 203 -14.45 -2.07 10.38
CA LEU A 203 -13.21 -2.85 10.44
C LEU A 203 -12.09 -2.16 9.65
N GLN A 204 -12.34 -1.72 8.41
CA GLN A 204 -11.34 -0.98 7.63
C GLN A 204 -10.89 0.30 8.34
N ALA A 205 -11.81 1.09 8.88
CA ALA A 205 -11.48 2.30 9.63
C ALA A 205 -10.68 1.99 10.91
N GLN A 206 -10.97 0.87 11.58
CA GLN A 206 -10.21 0.43 12.75
C GLN A 206 -8.79 0.00 12.38
N LEU A 207 -8.58 -0.70 11.26
CA LEU A 207 -7.23 -1.06 10.78
C LEU A 207 -6.37 0.17 10.44
N ASP A 208 -6.98 1.25 9.96
CA ASP A 208 -6.26 2.51 9.72
C ASP A 208 -5.83 3.17 11.04
N VAL A 209 -6.66 3.10 12.08
CA VAL A 209 -6.31 3.52 13.46
C VAL A 209 -5.22 2.63 14.04
N ASP A 210 -5.33 1.31 13.91
CA ASP A 210 -4.35 0.34 14.40
C ASP A 210 -2.99 0.57 13.74
N ARG A 211 -2.97 0.84 12.42
CA ARG A 211 -1.73 1.16 11.68
C ARG A 211 -1.05 2.43 12.21
N GLN A 212 -1.82 3.47 12.53
CA GLN A 212 -1.26 4.69 13.14
C GLN A 212 -0.70 4.39 14.54
N GLN A 213 -1.44 3.66 15.37
CA GLN A 213 -1.00 3.30 16.73
C GLN A 213 0.28 2.45 16.70
N LEU A 214 0.40 1.50 15.78
CA LEU A 214 1.61 0.70 15.59
C LEU A 214 2.82 1.56 15.15
N GLN A 215 2.61 2.56 14.31
CA GLN A 215 3.67 3.51 13.93
C GLN A 215 4.11 4.38 15.11
N ASP A 216 3.16 4.88 15.91
CA ASP A 216 3.45 5.68 17.11
C ASP A 216 4.20 4.85 18.16
N VAL A 217 3.82 3.59 18.37
CA VAL A 217 4.52 2.64 19.25
C VAL A 217 5.95 2.37 18.75
N ARG A 218 6.13 2.13 17.44
CA ARG A 218 7.46 1.93 16.85
C ARG A 218 8.36 3.14 17.06
N GLN A 219 7.86 4.34 16.72
CA GLN A 219 8.62 5.58 16.86
C GLN A 219 9.05 5.82 18.31
N ARG A 220 8.17 5.53 19.28
CA ARG A 220 8.49 5.64 20.70
C ARG A 220 9.51 4.60 21.17
N ALA A 221 9.43 3.37 20.68
CA ALA A 221 10.41 2.32 21.00
C ALA A 221 11.81 2.66 20.46
N GLU A 222 11.89 3.20 19.23
CA GLU A 222 13.13 3.73 18.64
C GLU A 222 13.71 4.87 19.48
N THR A 223 12.91 5.88 19.84
CA THR A 223 13.35 6.99 20.71
C THR A 223 13.87 6.52 22.06
N LEU A 224 13.19 5.58 22.72
CA LEU A 224 13.63 5.02 24.00
C LEU A 224 14.92 4.20 23.85
N ALA A 225 15.12 3.50 22.73
CA ALA A 225 16.36 2.78 22.46
C ALA A 225 17.55 3.74 22.28
N ASP A 226 17.36 4.85 21.57
CA ASP A 226 18.37 5.90 21.41
C ASP A 226 18.71 6.59 22.74
N GLU A 227 17.69 6.92 23.56
CA GLU A 227 17.88 7.46 24.91
C GLU A 227 18.65 6.50 25.83
N LEU A 228 18.33 5.20 25.79
CA LEU A 228 19.04 4.17 26.55
C LEU A 228 20.48 3.96 26.06
N ALA A 229 20.73 4.08 24.75
CA ALA A 229 22.07 3.99 24.18
C ALA A 229 22.96 5.21 24.55
N ALA A 230 22.35 6.37 24.77
CA ALA A 230 23.03 7.58 25.23
C ALA A 230 23.22 7.64 26.77
N ALA A 231 22.46 6.85 27.53
CA ALA A 231 22.47 6.86 28.99
C ALA A 231 23.64 6.05 29.60
N ASP A 232 24.81 6.69 29.74
CA ASP A 232 25.91 6.13 30.53
C ASP A 232 25.65 6.28 32.04
N LEU A 233 25.55 5.15 32.74
CA LEU A 233 25.39 5.09 34.20
C LEU A 233 26.75 4.74 34.84
N PRO A 234 27.43 5.69 35.53
CA PRO A 234 28.75 5.47 36.10
C PRO A 234 28.69 4.63 37.40
N LEU A 235 28.31 3.36 37.27
CA LEU A 235 28.12 2.39 38.36
C LEU A 235 29.33 2.35 39.32
N ALA A 236 30.55 2.31 38.78
CA ALA A 236 31.79 2.30 39.58
C ALA A 236 32.01 3.57 40.44
N THR A 237 31.30 4.67 40.17
CA THR A 237 31.31 5.88 41.01
C THR A 237 30.25 5.77 42.11
N LEU A 238 29.08 5.20 41.80
CA LEU A 238 27.99 4.97 42.76
C LEU A 238 28.39 3.91 43.81
N GLU A 239 29.02 2.82 43.39
CA GLU A 239 29.54 1.74 44.27
C GLU A 239 30.63 2.21 45.23
N ARG A 240 31.24 3.39 45.01
CA ARG A 240 32.27 3.96 45.91
C ARG A 240 31.71 4.87 47.00
N VAL A 241 30.40 5.14 47.00
CA VAL A 241 29.72 6.05 47.93
C VAL A 241 28.83 5.30 48.93
N VAL A 242 28.59 4.00 48.70
CA VAL A 242 27.84 3.07 49.56
C VAL A 242 28.81 2.22 50.38
#